data_AF-A0A0J9SGP8-F1
#
_entry.id   AF-A0A0J9SGP8-F1
#
_cell.length_a   1.000
_cell.length_b   1.000
_cell.length_c   1.000
_cell.angle_alpha   90.00
_cell.angle_beta   90.00
_cell.angle_gamma   90.00
#
_symmetry.space_group_name_H-M   'P 1'
#
loop_
_entity.id
_entity.type
_entity.pdbx_description
1 polymer ?
#
loop_
_entity_poly.entity_id
_entity_poly.type
_entity_poly.pdbx_seq_one_letter_code
_entity_poly.pdbx_strand_id
1 'polypeptide(L)'
;MFSAYSKDCDGIDVCKENIEEINEKTLEKFQKLDSLYDIYYEFMNATEEDGSTKCDLGKTCSEQYIDHIKLCDKHSNIGFCMALDKFKDGYNAYMNNGPKCEKAPRYLYSPFGIEKRRIFFISIITIFTMSIVMFNVYKVNAILL
;
A
#
# COMPACT_ATOMS: atom_id res chain seq x y z
N MET A 1 7.64 6.39 -22.08
CA MET A 1 8.27 5.07 -21.85
C MET A 1 8.14 4.16 -23.07
N PHE A 2 6.94 3.85 -23.59
CA PHE A 2 6.79 3.13 -24.87
C PHE A 2 7.32 3.88 -26.11
N SER A 3 7.12 5.20 -26.16
CA SER A 3 7.66 6.05 -27.23
C SER A 3 9.18 6.17 -27.24
N ALA A 4 9.85 5.82 -26.13
CA ALA A 4 11.31 5.74 -26.08
C ALA A 4 11.78 4.41 -26.70
N TYR A 5 11.09 3.31 -26.41
CA TYR A 5 11.37 2.01 -27.02
C TYR A 5 11.07 1.97 -28.54
N SER A 6 10.06 2.70 -29.00
CA SER A 6 9.76 2.73 -30.45
C SER A 6 10.74 3.58 -31.26
N LYS A 7 11.52 4.46 -30.61
CA LYS A 7 12.40 5.42 -31.31
C LYS A 7 13.78 4.85 -31.66
N ASP A 8 14.21 3.80 -30.97
CA ASP A 8 15.47 3.10 -31.21
C ASP A 8 15.31 1.83 -32.08
N CYS A 9 14.11 1.55 -32.59
CA CYS A 9 13.84 0.39 -33.45
C CYS A 9 13.94 0.70 -34.95
N ASP A 10 14.97 1.45 -35.36
CA ASP A 10 15.32 1.56 -36.78
C ASP A 10 16.01 0.26 -37.22
N GLY A 11 15.20 -0.76 -37.53
CA GLY A 11 15.66 -2.00 -38.18
C GLY A 11 15.35 -3.33 -37.48
N ILE A 12 14.37 -3.42 -36.58
CA ILE A 12 14.10 -4.67 -35.86
C ILE A 12 12.69 -5.21 -36.14
N ASP A 13 12.54 -5.95 -37.23
CA ASP A 13 11.39 -6.82 -37.50
C ASP A 13 11.27 -7.92 -36.41
N VAL A 14 12.37 -8.23 -35.71
CA VAL A 14 12.45 -9.22 -34.61
C VAL A 14 11.66 -8.80 -33.36
N CYS A 15 11.49 -7.50 -33.11
CA CYS A 15 10.75 -7.00 -31.96
C CYS A 15 9.24 -6.96 -32.24
N LYS A 16 8.81 -6.86 -33.50
CA LYS A 16 7.38 -6.80 -33.87
C LYS A 16 6.61 -8.04 -33.43
N GLU A 17 7.22 -9.22 -33.49
CA GLU A 17 6.57 -10.47 -33.08
C GLU A 17 6.60 -10.72 -31.57
N ASN A 18 7.46 -10.00 -30.82
CA ASN A 18 7.69 -10.20 -29.39
C ASN A 18 7.22 -9.02 -28.51
N ILE A 19 6.76 -7.92 -29.12
CA ILE A 19 6.12 -6.81 -28.40
C ILE A 19 4.65 -7.15 -28.26
N GLU A 20 4.29 -7.72 -27.11
CA GLU A 20 2.89 -7.73 -26.69
C GLU A 20 2.45 -6.30 -26.38
N GLU A 21 1.32 -5.88 -26.94
CA GLU A 21 0.73 -4.59 -26.64
C GLU A 21 0.33 -4.57 -25.15
N ILE A 22 1.07 -3.79 -24.36
CA ILE A 22 0.75 -3.60 -22.95
C ILE A 22 -0.51 -2.73 -22.89
N ASN A 23 -1.60 -3.31 -22.44
CA ASN A 23 -2.84 -2.55 -22.30
C ASN A 23 -2.63 -1.35 -21.36
N GLU A 24 -3.37 -0.27 -21.62
CA GLU A 24 -3.27 0.99 -20.88
C GLU A 24 -3.41 0.82 -19.35
N LYS A 25 -4.33 -0.05 -18.90
CA LYS A 25 -4.54 -0.32 -17.47
C LYS A 25 -3.35 -1.03 -16.81
N THR A 26 -2.62 -1.85 -17.57
CA THR A 26 -1.39 -2.49 -17.11
C THR A 26 -0.26 -1.47 -17.05
N LEU A 27 -0.15 -0.57 -18.04
CA LEU A 27 0.80 0.53 -18.02
C LEU A 27 0.57 1.45 -16.81
N GLU A 28 -0.67 1.86 -16.54
CA GLU A 28 -1.00 2.71 -15.39
C GLU A 28 -0.56 2.09 -14.06
N LYS A 29 -0.71 0.77 -13.91
CA LYS A 29 -0.26 0.04 -12.71
C LYS A 29 1.26 0.01 -12.61
N PHE A 30 1.97 -0.15 -13.72
CA PHE A 30 3.43 -0.06 -13.74
C PHE A 30 3.88 1.34 -13.34
N GLN A 31 3.27 2.40 -13.87
CA GLN A 31 3.59 3.79 -13.50
C GLN A 31 3.35 4.07 -12.01
N LYS A 32 2.29 3.49 -11.42
CA LYS A 32 2.04 3.58 -9.97
C LYS A 32 3.12 2.88 -9.15
N LEU A 33 3.56 1.69 -9.57
CA LEU A 33 4.67 0.99 -8.91
C LEU A 33 5.97 1.78 -9.03
N ASP A 34 6.27 2.28 -10.23
CA ASP A 34 7.48 3.06 -10.53
C ASP A 34 7.56 4.30 -9.63
N SER A 35 6.50 5.11 -9.62
CA SER A 35 6.41 6.30 -8.75
C SER A 35 6.51 5.97 -7.27
N LEU A 36 5.97 4.83 -6.83
CA LEU A 36 6.08 4.39 -5.44
C LEU A 36 7.53 4.01 -5.09
N TYR A 37 8.24 3.35 -6.01
CA TYR A 37 9.65 3.01 -5.83
C TYR A 37 10.54 4.26 -5.84
N ASP A 38 10.26 5.24 -6.71
CA ASP A 38 10.99 6.52 -6.74
C ASP A 38 10.97 7.20 -5.37
N ILE A 39 9.76 7.39 -4.81
CA ILE A 39 9.61 8.01 -3.48
C ILE A 39 10.25 7.15 -2.38
N TYR A 40 10.19 5.82 -2.50
CA TYR A 40 10.87 4.93 -1.57
C TYR A 40 12.40 5.07 -1.61
N TYR A 41 12.99 5.21 -2.81
CA TYR A 41 14.42 5.44 -2.96
C TYR A 41 14.84 6.81 -2.43
N GLU A 42 14.05 7.86 -2.70
CA GLU A 42 14.24 9.18 -2.10
C GLU A 42 14.20 9.11 -0.58
N PHE A 43 13.20 8.42 -0.02
CA PHE A 43 13.08 8.20 1.41
C PHE A 43 14.30 7.48 2.00
N MET A 44 14.77 6.41 1.34
CA MET A 44 15.94 5.65 1.83
C MET A 44 17.22 6.47 1.83
N ASN A 45 17.40 7.30 0.81
CA ASN A 45 18.63 8.07 0.56
C ASN A 45 18.63 9.46 1.23
N ALA A 46 17.48 9.95 1.70
CA ALA A 46 17.40 11.21 2.42
C ALA A 46 18.27 11.19 3.69
N THR A 47 19.07 12.24 3.88
CA THR A 47 19.90 12.47 5.06
C THR A 47 19.10 13.13 6.18
N GLU A 48 19.54 12.94 7.42
CA GLU A 48 18.84 13.43 8.62
C GLU A 48 19.06 14.92 8.91
N GLU A 49 19.78 15.66 8.06
CA GLU A 49 20.07 17.09 8.32
C GLU A 49 18.79 17.91 8.52
N ASP A 50 17.66 17.45 7.97
CA ASP A 50 16.31 17.84 8.39
C ASP A 50 15.45 16.59 8.61
N GLY A 51 15.46 16.01 9.82
CA GLY A 51 14.64 14.84 10.17
C GLY A 51 13.13 14.98 9.87
N SER A 52 12.63 16.21 9.63
CA SER A 52 11.29 16.45 9.09
C SER A 52 11.13 15.93 7.66
N THR A 53 12.06 16.25 6.76
CA THR A 53 11.98 15.97 5.32
C THR A 53 12.01 14.47 5.02
N LYS A 54 12.91 13.72 5.67
CA LYS A 54 12.99 12.27 5.51
C LYS A 54 11.71 11.56 5.96
N CYS A 55 11.18 11.94 7.12
CA CYS A 55 9.98 11.30 7.65
C CYS A 55 8.71 11.73 6.91
N ASP A 56 8.68 12.92 6.31
CA ASP A 56 7.60 13.34 5.43
C ASP A 56 7.61 12.56 4.10
N LEU A 57 8.79 12.20 3.56
CA LEU A 57 8.91 11.24 2.45
C LEU A 57 8.42 9.85 2.84
N GLY A 58 8.84 9.34 4.01
CA GLY A 58 8.37 8.05 4.53
C GLY A 58 6.85 8.00 4.71
N LYS A 59 6.26 9.10 5.20
CA LYS A 59 4.81 9.26 5.29
C LYS A 59 4.16 9.19 3.91
N THR A 60 4.63 10.00 2.96
CA THR A 60 4.10 10.06 1.59
C THR A 60 4.18 8.70 0.89
N CYS A 61 5.33 8.02 1.02
CA CYS A 61 5.56 6.66 0.53
C CYS A 61 4.51 5.68 1.07
N SER A 62 4.25 5.73 2.38
CA SER A 62 3.29 4.83 3.03
C SER A 62 1.84 5.11 2.63
N GLU A 63 1.47 6.39 2.46
CA GLU A 63 0.13 6.81 2.05
C GLU A 63 -0.16 6.35 0.61
N GLN A 64 0.80 6.54 -0.31
CA GLN A 64 0.68 6.05 -1.68
C GLN A 64 0.53 4.53 -1.75
N TYR A 65 1.33 3.78 -0.99
CA TYR A 65 1.18 2.34 -0.88
C TYR A 65 -0.24 1.95 -0.42
N ILE A 66 -0.76 2.60 0.64
CA ILE A 66 -2.10 2.34 1.17
C ILE A 66 -3.19 2.63 0.14
N ASP A 67 -3.00 3.64 -0.70
CA ASP A 67 -3.92 3.94 -1.80
C ASP A 67 -3.83 2.92 -2.93
N HIS A 68 -2.63 2.45 -3.25
CA HIS A 68 -2.42 1.45 -4.31
C HIS A 68 -2.99 0.08 -3.94
N ILE A 69 -2.86 -0.36 -2.68
CA ILE A 69 -3.45 -1.64 -2.24
C ILE A 69 -4.99 -1.63 -2.26
N LYS A 70 -5.66 -0.48 -2.29
CA LYS A 70 -7.12 -0.41 -2.50
C LYS A 70 -7.54 -0.90 -3.89
N LEU A 71 -6.62 -0.87 -4.85
CA LEU A 71 -6.84 -1.40 -6.19
C LEU A 71 -6.68 -2.92 -6.25
N CYS A 72 -6.31 -3.58 -5.15
CA CYS A 72 -6.16 -5.02 -5.10
C CYS A 72 -7.50 -5.73 -4.97
N ASP A 73 -8.15 -5.94 -6.12
CA ASP A 73 -9.18 -6.96 -6.27
C ASP A 73 -8.52 -8.34 -6.52
N LYS A 74 -9.08 -9.38 -5.90
CA LYS A 74 -8.55 -10.74 -5.91
C LYS A 74 -8.52 -11.39 -7.30
N HIS A 75 -9.26 -10.87 -8.28
CA HIS A 75 -9.44 -11.54 -9.57
C HIS A 75 -8.76 -10.85 -10.75
N SER A 76 -8.63 -9.51 -10.77
CA SER A 76 -8.16 -8.78 -11.96
C SER A 76 -6.74 -8.20 -11.86
N ASN A 77 -6.18 -8.09 -10.65
CA ASN A 77 -4.97 -7.28 -10.40
C ASN A 77 -3.87 -8.06 -9.65
N ILE A 78 -3.88 -9.39 -9.68
CA ILE A 78 -3.03 -10.23 -8.82
C ILE A 78 -1.53 -9.93 -8.95
N GLY A 79 -1.02 -9.71 -10.17
CA GLY A 79 0.40 -9.39 -10.40
C GLY A 79 0.82 -8.06 -9.77
N PHE A 80 -0.01 -7.02 -9.94
CA PHE A 80 0.22 -5.72 -9.30
C PHE A 80 0.21 -5.84 -7.76
N CYS A 81 -0.70 -6.65 -7.21
CA CYS A 81 -0.79 -6.88 -5.78
C CYS A 81 0.38 -7.69 -5.22
N MET A 82 0.88 -8.66 -5.96
CA MET A 82 2.12 -9.38 -5.60
C MET A 82 3.31 -8.44 -5.57
N ALA A 83 3.41 -7.51 -6.54
CA ALA A 83 4.47 -6.51 -6.55
C ALA A 83 4.39 -5.57 -5.33
N LEU A 84 3.19 -5.09 -4.98
CA LEU A 84 2.98 -4.31 -3.76
C LEU A 84 3.30 -5.10 -2.48
N ASP A 85 2.90 -6.38 -2.41
CA ASP A 85 3.21 -7.23 -1.26
C ASP A 85 4.73 -7.40 -1.07
N LYS A 86 5.48 -7.53 -2.17
CA LYS A 86 6.94 -7.55 -2.16
C LYS A 86 7.55 -6.20 -1.78
N PHE A 87 7.00 -5.10 -2.28
CA PHE A 87 7.42 -3.75 -1.91
C PHE A 87 7.32 -3.53 -0.39
N LYS A 88 6.18 -3.95 0.21
CA LYS A 88 5.96 -3.91 1.66
C LYS A 88 7.09 -4.56 2.43
N ASP A 89 7.60 -5.71 1.99
CA ASP A 89 8.67 -6.40 2.70
C ASP A 89 9.96 -5.57 2.75
N GLY A 90 10.30 -4.90 1.64
CA GLY A 90 11.42 -3.97 1.59
C GLY A 90 11.23 -2.80 2.55
N TYR A 91 10.08 -2.12 2.46
CA TYR A 91 9.76 -1.01 3.35
C TYR A 91 9.81 -1.42 4.83
N ASN A 92 9.19 -2.55 5.19
CA ASN A 92 9.14 -3.03 6.57
C ASN A 92 10.53 -3.39 7.10
N ALA A 93 11.37 -4.00 6.26
CA ALA A 93 12.76 -4.28 6.63
C ALA A 93 13.55 -2.98 6.88
N TYR A 94 13.37 -1.98 6.02
CA TYR A 94 13.99 -0.66 6.20
C TYR A 94 13.51 0.02 7.47
N MET A 95 12.20 0.08 7.72
CA MET A 95 11.63 0.73 8.91
C MET A 95 11.92 -0.02 10.22
N ASN A 96 12.16 -1.33 10.16
CA ASN A 96 12.51 -2.09 11.34
C ASN A 96 13.92 -1.75 11.86
N ASN A 97 14.87 -1.59 10.94
CA ASN A 97 16.29 -1.36 11.23
C ASN A 97 16.72 0.11 11.09
N GLY A 98 15.85 0.95 10.53
CA GLY A 98 16.15 2.32 10.12
C GLY A 98 15.52 3.39 11.02
N PRO A 99 15.21 4.57 10.45
CA PRO A 99 14.87 5.77 11.22
C PRO A 99 13.54 5.64 11.95
N LYS A 100 13.44 6.30 13.11
CA LYS A 100 12.16 6.46 13.81
C LYS A 100 11.40 7.64 13.23
N CYS A 101 10.43 7.36 12.36
CA CYS A 101 9.51 8.36 11.83
C CYS A 101 8.13 8.21 12.46
N GLU A 102 7.74 9.10 13.39
CA GLU A 102 6.43 9.02 14.06
C GLU A 102 5.26 9.24 13.09
N LYS A 103 5.48 10.01 12.03
CA LYS A 103 4.48 10.30 10.99
C LYS A 103 4.28 9.17 9.98
N ALA A 104 5.19 8.19 9.94
CA ALA A 104 5.16 7.09 8.98
C ALA A 104 4.90 5.76 9.73
N PRO A 105 4.01 4.89 9.23
CA PRO A 105 3.77 3.60 9.85
C PRO A 105 5.04 2.76 9.81
N ARG A 106 5.37 2.13 10.94
CA ARG A 106 6.53 1.23 11.04
C ARG A 106 6.33 -0.09 10.28
N TYR A 107 5.07 -0.46 10.05
CA TYR A 107 4.72 -1.68 9.34
C TYR A 107 3.57 -1.44 8.37
N LEU A 108 3.81 -1.74 7.11
CA LEU A 108 2.80 -1.85 6.06
C LEU A 108 2.24 -3.27 6.04
N TYR A 109 0.95 -3.37 5.77
CA TYR A 109 0.26 -4.65 5.73
C TYR A 109 0.10 -5.19 4.32
N SER A 110 0.04 -6.51 4.20
CA SER A 110 -0.18 -7.18 2.90
C SER A 110 -1.48 -6.72 2.24
N PRO A 111 -1.49 -6.53 0.90
CA PRO A 111 -2.74 -6.37 0.14
C PRO A 111 -3.62 -7.63 0.21
N PHE A 112 -3.05 -8.79 0.54
CA PHE A 112 -3.80 -10.03 0.69
C PHE A 112 -4.43 -10.12 2.09
N GLY A 113 -5.74 -10.38 2.14
CA GLY A 113 -6.46 -10.57 3.39
C GLY A 113 -7.01 -9.29 4.03
N ILE A 114 -6.93 -8.13 3.36
CA ILE A 114 -7.55 -6.87 3.83
C ILE A 114 -9.03 -7.08 4.13
N GLU A 115 -9.78 -7.76 3.26
CA GLU A 115 -11.20 -8.06 3.46
C GLU A 115 -11.47 -8.86 4.74
N LYS A 116 -10.66 -9.91 5.00
CA LYS A 116 -10.82 -10.74 6.19
C LYS A 116 -10.55 -9.94 7.46
N ARG A 117 -9.53 -9.09 7.44
CA ARG A 117 -9.19 -8.20 8.55
C ARG A 117 -10.25 -7.13 8.77
N ARG A 118 -10.79 -6.54 7.71
CA ARG A 118 -11.87 -5.55 7.79
C ARG A 118 -13.11 -6.17 8.43
N ILE A 119 -13.51 -7.35 7.97
CA ILE A 119 -14.61 -8.12 8.56
C ILE A 119 -14.34 -8.42 10.04
N PHE A 120 -13.14 -8.88 10.37
CA PHE A 120 -12.74 -9.17 11.75
C PHE A 120 -12.87 -7.95 12.67
N PHE A 121 -12.40 -6.78 12.24
CA PHE A 121 -12.53 -5.54 13.03
C PHE A 121 -13.98 -5.08 13.16
N ILE A 122 -14.77 -5.16 12.09
CA ILE A 122 -16.21 -4.85 12.14
C ILE A 122 -16.90 -5.73 13.18
N SER A 123 -16.67 -7.05 13.12
CA SER A 123 -17.24 -8.00 14.08
C SER A 123 -16.87 -7.66 15.52
N ILE A 124 -15.59 -7.37 15.79
CA ILE A 124 -15.14 -6.98 17.13
C ILE A 124 -15.86 -5.72 17.62
N ILE A 125 -15.94 -4.67 16.79
CA ILE A 125 -16.60 -3.41 17.15
C ILE A 125 -18.08 -3.64 17.46
N THR A 126 -18.77 -4.46 16.67
CA THR A 126 -20.19 -4.80 16.91
C THR A 126 -20.39 -5.55 18.22
N ILE A 127 -19.49 -6.46 18.60
CA ILE A 127 -19.58 -7.18 19.88
C ILE A 127 -19.36 -6.22 21.05
N PHE A 128 -18.34 -5.35 20.98
CA PHE A 128 -18.06 -4.39 22.05
C PHE A 128 -19.22 -3.39 22.24
N THR A 129 -19.77 -2.88 21.14
CA THR A 129 -20.90 -1.95 21.21
C THR A 129 -22.13 -2.60 21.83
N MET A 130 -22.46 -3.84 21.48
CA MET A 130 -23.56 -4.59 22.11
C MET A 130 -23.35 -4.79 23.60
N SER A 131 -22.14 -5.17 24.03
CA SER A 131 -21.81 -5.36 25.45
C SER A 131 -21.95 -4.06 26.26
N ILE A 132 -21.51 -2.93 25.70
CA ILE A 132 -21.66 -1.60 26.33
C ILE A 132 -23.14 -1.24 26.48
N VAL A 133 -23.96 -1.46 25.44
CA VAL A 133 -25.40 -1.19 25.51
C VAL A 133 -26.06 -2.03 26.59
N MET A 134 -25.80 -3.34 26.63
CA MET A 134 -26.34 -4.23 27.67
C MET A 134 -25.93 -3.77 29.09
N PHE A 135 -24.66 -3.41 29.28
CA PHE A 135 -24.16 -2.95 30.58
C PHE A 135 -24.87 -1.67 31.06
N ASN A 136 -25.09 -0.71 30.14
CA ASN A 136 -25.82 0.51 30.47
C ASN A 136 -27.29 0.24 30.81
N VAL A 137 -27.97 -0.62 30.04
CA VAL A 137 -29.36 -1.03 30.32
C VAL A 137 -29.46 -1.71 31.69
N TYR A 138 -28.56 -2.65 31.98
CA TYR A 138 -28.51 -3.33 33.28
C TYR A 138 -28.32 -2.34 34.43
N LYS A 139 -27.37 -1.41 34.30
CA LYS A 139 -27.08 -0.41 35.31
C LYS A 139 -28.26 0.54 35.56
N VAL A 140 -28.94 1.01 34.51
CA VAL A 140 -30.10 1.90 34.64
C VAL A 140 -31.27 1.18 35.31
N ASN A 141 -31.54 -0.07 34.92
CA ASN A 141 -32.62 -0.87 35.52
C ASN A 141 -32.34 -1.24 36.98
N ALA A 142 -31.07 -1.46 37.36
CA ALA A 142 -30.68 -1.74 38.75
C ALA A 142 -30.75 -0.50 39.67
N ILE A 143 -30.78 0.73 39.12
CA ILE A 143 -30.94 1.98 39.88
C ILE A 143 -32.43 2.34 40.06
N LEU A 144 -33.32 1.79 39.24
CA LEU A 144 -34.76 2.06 39.21
C LEU A 144 -35.60 1.09 40.08
N LEU A 145 -34.94 0.13 40.73
CA LEU A 145 -35.50 -0.90 41.62
C LEU A 145 -35.08 -0.60 43.07
#